data_AF-A0AAC9HUB2-F1
#
_entry.id   AF-A0AAC9HUB2-F1
#
_cell.length_a   1.000
_cell.length_b   1.000
_cell.length_c   1.000
_cell.angle_alpha   90.00
_cell.angle_beta   90.00
_cell.angle_gamma   90.00
#
_symmetry.space_group_name_H-M   'P 1'
#
loop_
_entity.id
_entity.type
_entity.pdbx_description
1 polymer ?
#
loop_
_entity_poly.entity_id
_entity_poly.type
_entity_poly.pdbx_seq_one_letter_code
_entity_poly.pdbx_strand_id
1 'polypeptide(L)'
;MIESAVRPLIAMSRLAARPRGGRRRCDRRMRRANRRGQLTSTSPLAQNISPSHSSGWITSPPRSLGNFPWERGYGYGVPAVDRSFGWLSDWIGASSLLLMTWMARSRILGDELRRHRNSCGLTLAELGARTGRGKSTIARWETGEKPIDRDDLLKILGALGITGPTESALLSLVGDLSQKSWYDEADMPKRLRDLAALESKATKITELAIAVVPGLIQTSAYAAAVLRGMGGPEDRILHRVENRIARQTVLAGSVQYTALLDELVLQRPVGGAEVMRAQLDQLATLSQQGNVTLRVLPVGLTHPGLTGAFILLEFAHGLPIVHIEQQRTSALLDRKAETAAYQATTSTLRAMAMDAEASRALIHQYADRWRDRAHGEHF
;
A
#
# COMPACT_ATOMS: atom_id res chain seq x y z
N MET A 1 -45.51 31.49 14.17
CA MET A 1 -44.87 32.82 14.06
C MET A 1 -43.40 32.58 13.73
N ILE A 2 -43.08 32.57 12.42
CA ILE A 2 -42.22 33.56 11.72
C ILE A 2 -40.72 33.27 12.03
N GLU A 3 -39.97 32.54 11.22
CA GLU A 3 -39.44 32.83 9.86
C GLU A 3 -38.35 33.94 9.83
N SER A 4 -37.20 33.59 9.21
CA SER A 4 -36.42 34.45 8.29
C SER A 4 -35.24 35.32 8.76
N ALA A 5 -34.24 35.34 7.85
CA ALA A 5 -33.36 36.45 7.44
C ALA A 5 -32.03 36.65 8.21
N VAL A 6 -30.84 36.36 7.64
CA VAL A 6 -30.12 37.03 6.52
C VAL A 6 -29.24 38.21 6.99
N ARG A 7 -27.93 38.06 6.74
CA ARG A 7 -26.77 39.00 6.62
C ARG A 7 -27.09 40.42 6.02
N PRO A 8 -26.15 41.38 5.79
CA PRO A 8 -24.70 41.54 6.08
C PRO A 8 -24.27 43.00 6.50
N LEU A 9 -22.95 43.25 6.69
CA LEU A 9 -22.14 44.49 6.41
C LEU A 9 -20.95 44.50 7.41
N ILE A 10 -19.68 44.79 7.08
CA ILE A 10 -19.11 45.97 6.41
C ILE A 10 -17.77 45.61 5.73
N ALA A 11 -17.57 46.16 4.53
CA ALA A 11 -16.28 46.28 3.85
C ALA A 11 -15.67 47.68 4.11
N MET A 12 -14.34 47.79 4.23
CA MET A 12 -13.47 48.82 3.61
C MET A 12 -12.15 49.00 4.37
N SER A 13 -11.03 48.71 3.69
CA SER A 13 -9.88 49.62 3.67
C SER A 13 -9.01 49.30 2.44
N ARG A 14 -8.93 50.30 1.54
CA ARG A 14 -8.21 50.31 0.26
C ARG A 14 -6.74 50.74 0.42
N LEU A 15 -5.90 50.21 -0.49
CA LEU A 15 -4.73 50.80 -1.18
C LEU A 15 -3.65 51.56 -0.38
N ALA A 16 -2.39 51.11 -0.50
CA ALA A 16 -1.38 51.65 -1.43
C ALA A 16 0.08 51.30 -1.01
N ALA A 17 0.93 50.94 -1.98
CA ALA A 17 2.30 51.45 -2.21
C ALA A 17 3.37 50.41 -2.64
N ARG A 18 3.60 50.39 -3.97
CA ARG A 18 4.86 50.39 -4.76
C ARG A 18 5.98 49.34 -4.56
N PRO A 19 6.62 48.89 -5.67
CA PRO A 19 7.84 48.08 -5.67
C PRO A 19 9.14 48.91 -5.86
N ARG A 20 10.23 48.44 -5.25
CA ARG A 20 11.65 48.74 -5.55
C ARG A 20 12.37 47.39 -5.40
N GLY A 21 13.15 46.83 -6.33
CA GLY A 21 14.07 47.39 -7.31
C GLY A 21 15.51 47.20 -6.80
N GLY A 22 16.27 46.21 -7.32
CA GLY A 22 17.74 46.28 -7.27
C GLY A 22 18.58 44.99 -7.19
N ARG A 23 19.33 44.76 -8.29
CA ARG A 23 20.71 44.21 -8.38
C ARG A 23 20.88 42.67 -8.26
N ARG A 24 21.20 41.96 -9.35
CA ARG A 24 22.51 41.82 -10.07
C ARG A 24 23.60 41.14 -9.25
N ARG A 25 23.90 39.87 -9.57
CA ARG A 25 25.20 39.31 -10.02
C ARG A 25 25.25 37.80 -9.75
N CYS A 26 25.41 37.00 -10.79
CA CYS A 26 26.59 36.15 -10.90
C CYS A 26 26.82 35.76 -12.36
N ASP A 27 28.09 35.80 -12.71
CA ASP A 27 28.65 35.81 -14.04
C ASP A 27 28.98 34.39 -14.51
N ARG A 28 29.12 34.30 -15.82
CA ARG A 28 29.69 33.25 -16.69
C ARG A 28 30.63 32.21 -16.05
N ARG A 29 30.38 30.94 -16.41
CA ARG A 29 31.27 29.96 -17.12
C ARG A 29 31.10 28.54 -16.55
N MET A 30 30.55 27.61 -17.33
CA MET A 30 31.34 26.52 -17.95
C MET A 30 30.44 25.56 -18.77
N ARG A 31 30.80 25.48 -20.06
CA ARG A 31 30.88 24.28 -20.92
C ARG A 31 29.60 23.47 -21.20
N ARG A 32 29.03 23.80 -22.37
CA ARG A 32 28.25 22.92 -23.25
C ARG A 32 29.12 21.77 -23.75
N ALA A 33 28.61 20.55 -23.61
CA ALA A 33 28.98 19.40 -24.43
C ALA A 33 27.68 18.66 -24.78
N ASN A 34 27.23 18.76 -26.03
CA ASN A 34 26.99 17.55 -26.81
C ASN A 34 26.91 17.90 -28.30
N ARG A 35 27.82 17.31 -29.07
CA ARG A 35 27.86 17.38 -30.53
C ARG A 35 26.85 16.39 -31.09
N ARG A 36 26.24 16.83 -32.20
CA ARG A 36 25.36 16.09 -33.09
C ARG A 36 26.11 14.95 -33.79
N GLY A 37 25.37 13.88 -34.06
CA GLY A 37 25.62 12.80 -35.02
C GLY A 37 24.58 11.71 -34.73
N GLN A 38 23.80 11.15 -35.65
CA GLN A 38 23.86 11.09 -37.10
C GLN A 38 22.45 10.89 -37.69
N LEU A 39 22.34 11.18 -38.98
CA LEU A 39 21.19 11.00 -39.87
C LEU A 39 21.25 9.62 -40.57
N THR A 40 20.04 9.06 -40.78
CA THR A 40 19.48 8.43 -41.99
C THR A 40 19.99 7.11 -42.60
N SER A 41 18.97 6.33 -43.02
CA SER A 41 18.87 5.42 -44.19
C SER A 41 19.55 4.05 -44.03
N THR A 42 19.03 2.91 -44.51
CA THR A 42 18.04 2.59 -45.56
C THR A 42 17.68 1.10 -45.44
N SER A 43 16.42 0.73 -45.75
CA SER A 43 15.99 -0.63 -46.18
C SER A 43 16.45 -0.86 -47.65
N PRO A 44 16.48 -2.07 -48.29
CA PRO A 44 15.33 -3.01 -48.39
C PRO A 44 15.62 -4.52 -48.67
N LEU A 45 14.50 -5.26 -48.85
CA LEU A 45 14.26 -6.57 -49.53
C LEU A 45 14.18 -7.82 -48.60
N ALA A 46 12.98 -8.40 -48.39
CA ALA A 46 12.21 -9.34 -49.26
C ALA A 46 12.85 -10.76 -49.27
N GLN A 47 12.20 -11.91 -49.12
CA GLN A 47 10.81 -12.35 -49.35
C GLN A 47 10.70 -13.85 -48.93
N ASN A 48 9.45 -14.30 -48.67
CA ASN A 48 8.92 -15.68 -48.80
C ASN A 48 9.45 -16.77 -47.82
N ILE A 49 8.67 -17.74 -47.29
CA ILE A 49 7.63 -18.61 -47.88
C ILE A 49 6.64 -19.08 -46.77
N SER A 50 5.34 -19.22 -47.11
CA SER A 50 4.24 -19.76 -46.27
C SER A 50 3.93 -21.27 -46.59
N PRO A 51 2.73 -21.86 -46.36
CA PRO A 51 2.44 -22.83 -45.29
C PRO A 51 1.88 -24.20 -45.80
N SER A 52 1.57 -25.16 -44.91
CA SER A 52 0.63 -26.28 -45.18
C SER A 52 0.06 -26.87 -43.87
N HIS A 53 -1.27 -26.82 -43.66
CA HIS A 53 -2.31 -27.88 -43.82
C HIS A 53 -2.14 -29.09 -42.84
N SER A 54 -3.15 -29.71 -42.20
CA SER A 54 -4.61 -29.58 -42.05
C SER A 54 -5.14 -30.73 -41.15
N SER A 55 -6.35 -30.58 -40.55
CA SER A 55 -7.36 -31.60 -40.09
C SER A 55 -6.98 -32.61 -38.96
N GLY A 56 -7.72 -32.78 -37.84
CA GLY A 56 -9.10 -33.30 -37.63
C GLY A 56 -9.10 -34.85 -37.57
N TRP A 57 -9.54 -35.64 -36.57
CA TRP A 57 -10.78 -35.67 -35.75
C TRP A 57 -10.67 -36.69 -34.55
N ILE A 58 -11.44 -36.41 -33.46
CA ILE A 58 -12.22 -37.24 -32.48
C ILE A 58 -11.78 -38.68 -32.07
N THR A 59 -11.63 -38.94 -30.74
CA THR A 59 -12.45 -39.87 -29.88
C THR A 59 -11.77 -40.16 -28.53
N SER A 60 -12.55 -40.18 -27.44
CA SER A 60 -12.17 -40.53 -26.06
C SER A 60 -12.14 -42.07 -25.80
N PRO A 61 -11.90 -42.56 -24.57
CA PRO A 61 -10.63 -43.06 -24.02
C PRO A 61 -10.66 -44.61 -23.74
N PRO A 62 -9.58 -45.23 -23.21
CA PRO A 62 -9.72 -46.49 -22.50
C PRO A 62 -9.45 -46.38 -20.99
N ARG A 63 -10.25 -47.12 -20.23
CA ARG A 63 -10.10 -47.44 -18.81
C ARG A 63 -8.99 -48.48 -18.59
N SER A 64 -8.38 -48.36 -17.40
CA SER A 64 -7.81 -49.41 -16.53
C SER A 64 -6.81 -50.41 -17.14
N LEU A 65 -5.59 -50.41 -16.59
CA LEU A 65 -4.94 -51.53 -15.91
C LEU A 65 -3.45 -51.18 -15.66
N GLY A 66 -2.92 -51.57 -14.50
CA GLY A 66 -1.49 -51.80 -14.34
C GLY A 66 -0.78 -50.92 -13.32
N ASN A 67 -0.63 -51.50 -12.12
CA ASN A 67 0.35 -51.12 -11.09
C ASN A 67 1.71 -50.71 -11.67
N PHE A 68 2.27 -49.60 -11.20
CA PHE A 68 3.72 -49.35 -11.29
C PHE A 68 4.31 -48.83 -9.96
N PRO A 69 5.55 -49.20 -9.62
CA PRO A 69 6.07 -49.22 -8.27
C PRO A 69 6.99 -48.02 -7.98
N TRP A 70 6.78 -47.35 -6.85
CA TRP A 70 7.81 -46.51 -6.23
C TRP A 70 7.88 -46.77 -4.72
N GLU A 71 8.29 -47.97 -4.33
CA GLU A 71 8.94 -48.14 -3.02
C GLU A 71 10.40 -48.48 -3.25
N ARG A 72 11.23 -47.44 -3.39
CA ARG A 72 12.67 -47.51 -3.11
C ARG A 72 13.11 -46.17 -2.55
N GLY A 73 13.26 -46.16 -1.23
CA GLY A 73 13.83 -45.04 -0.48
C GLY A 73 15.28 -44.80 -0.87
N TYR A 74 15.60 -43.53 -1.11
CA TYR A 74 16.95 -43.00 -1.01
C TYR A 74 16.98 -42.09 0.21
N GLY A 75 17.42 -42.65 1.34
CA GLY A 75 17.75 -41.91 2.53
C GLY A 75 19.07 -41.16 2.33
N TYR A 76 18.99 -39.86 2.10
CA TYR A 76 20.10 -38.95 2.41
C TYR A 76 19.90 -38.48 3.85
N GLY A 77 20.66 -39.08 4.76
CA GLY A 77 20.78 -38.58 6.13
C GLY A 77 21.40 -37.20 6.10
N VAL A 78 20.61 -36.18 6.46
CA VAL A 78 21.13 -34.84 6.76
C VAL A 78 21.85 -34.97 8.10
N PRO A 79 23.16 -34.66 8.20
CA PRO A 79 23.85 -34.70 9.48
C PRO A 79 23.21 -33.67 10.42
N ALA A 80 23.00 -34.08 11.67
CA ALA A 80 22.45 -33.21 12.71
C ALA A 80 23.30 -31.94 12.81
N VAL A 81 22.76 -30.81 12.36
CA VAL A 81 23.36 -29.49 12.57
C VAL A 81 23.33 -29.22 14.07
N ASP A 82 24.53 -29.10 14.65
CA ASP A 82 24.76 -28.71 16.03
C ASP A 82 24.02 -27.39 16.32
N ARG A 83 23.15 -27.40 17.34
CA ARG A 83 22.23 -26.30 17.72
C ARG A 83 22.92 -25.18 18.49
N SER A 84 24.25 -25.16 18.52
CA SER A 84 25.05 -24.22 19.31
C SER A 84 25.12 -22.79 18.75
N PHE A 85 24.64 -22.54 17.52
CA PHE A 85 24.69 -21.21 16.86
C PHE A 85 23.35 -20.68 16.31
N GLY A 86 22.20 -21.21 16.74
CA GLY A 86 20.87 -20.74 16.29
C GLY A 86 20.57 -19.26 16.62
N TRP A 87 21.24 -18.71 17.63
CA TRP A 87 21.13 -17.29 18.00
C TRP A 87 21.70 -16.35 16.93
N LEU A 88 22.67 -16.79 16.12
CA LEU A 88 23.32 -15.95 15.12
C LEU A 88 22.45 -15.77 13.86
N SER A 89 21.69 -16.80 13.47
CA SER A 89 20.72 -16.72 12.37
C SER A 89 19.48 -15.91 12.74
N ASP A 90 19.01 -16.01 13.99
CA ASP A 90 17.91 -15.20 14.51
C ASP A 90 18.35 -13.72 14.70
N TRP A 91 19.61 -13.49 15.06
CA TRP A 91 20.21 -12.15 15.16
C TRP A 91 20.38 -11.50 13.78
N ILE A 92 20.91 -12.21 12.77
CA ILE A 92 21.07 -11.68 11.40
C ILE A 92 19.69 -11.45 10.73
N GLY A 93 18.71 -12.32 10.99
CA GLY A 93 17.34 -12.21 10.46
C GLY A 93 16.52 -11.05 11.07
N ALA A 94 16.58 -10.88 12.39
CA ALA A 94 15.87 -9.79 13.08
C ALA A 94 16.53 -8.41 12.86
N SER A 95 17.85 -8.35 12.78
CA SER A 95 18.57 -7.09 12.55
C SER A 95 18.41 -6.57 11.12
N SER A 96 18.36 -7.43 10.09
CA SER A 96 18.22 -6.98 8.69
C SER A 96 16.86 -6.34 8.37
N LEU A 97 15.77 -6.84 8.97
CA LEU A 97 14.41 -6.33 8.78
C LEU A 97 14.14 -5.05 9.59
N LEU A 98 14.72 -4.94 10.79
CA LEU A 98 14.78 -3.68 11.55
C LEU A 98 15.53 -2.62 10.74
N LEU A 99 16.68 -2.99 10.18
CA LEU A 99 17.49 -2.14 9.30
C LEU A 99 16.72 -1.68 8.05
N MET A 100 15.94 -2.54 7.38
CA MET A 100 15.25 -2.18 6.12
C MET A 100 14.08 -1.18 6.30
N THR A 101 13.17 -1.41 7.26
CA THR A 101 12.06 -0.46 7.54
C THR A 101 12.58 0.86 8.12
N TRP A 102 13.64 0.78 8.91
CA TRP A 102 14.32 1.92 9.51
C TRP A 102 15.10 2.74 8.48
N MET A 103 15.73 2.10 7.49
CA MET A 103 16.38 2.78 6.36
C MET A 103 15.39 3.56 5.50
N ALA A 104 14.19 3.03 5.24
CA ALA A 104 13.17 3.73 4.46
C ALA A 104 12.69 5.03 5.13
N ARG A 105 12.39 5.01 6.44
CA ARG A 105 12.01 6.21 7.20
C ARG A 105 13.15 7.22 7.29
N SER A 106 14.36 6.75 7.55
CA SER A 106 15.57 7.59 7.62
C SER A 106 15.89 8.24 6.28
N ARG A 107 15.59 7.57 5.16
CA ARG A 107 15.79 8.12 3.82
C ARG A 107 14.78 9.23 3.49
N ILE A 108 13.50 9.01 3.77
CA ILE A 108 12.43 10.03 3.57
C ILE A 108 12.76 11.29 4.38
N LEU A 109 13.09 11.12 5.65
CA LEU A 109 13.51 12.21 6.52
C LEU A 109 14.77 12.91 6.00
N GLY A 110 15.80 12.14 5.62
CA GLY A 110 17.04 12.68 5.08
C GLY A 110 16.84 13.54 3.83
N ASP A 111 15.96 13.10 2.92
CA ASP A 111 15.64 13.84 1.70
C ASP A 111 14.84 15.13 1.98
N GLU A 112 13.95 15.14 2.98
CA GLU A 112 13.27 16.35 3.45
C GLU A 112 14.26 17.35 4.06
N LEU A 113 15.13 16.89 4.96
CA LEU A 113 16.14 17.74 5.60
C LEU A 113 17.11 18.35 4.56
N ARG A 114 17.54 17.56 3.57
CA ARG A 114 18.38 18.05 2.46
C ARG A 114 17.68 19.14 1.66
N ARG A 115 16.40 18.95 1.34
CA ARG A 115 15.61 19.94 0.59
C ARG A 115 15.51 21.25 1.34
N HIS A 116 15.15 21.20 2.62
CA HIS A 116 15.08 22.40 3.44
C HIS A 116 16.44 23.09 3.58
N ARG A 117 17.52 22.35 3.85
CA ARG A 117 18.87 22.91 3.91
C ARG A 117 19.25 23.65 2.62
N ASN A 118 19.00 23.02 1.46
CA ASN A 118 19.28 23.63 0.16
C ASN A 118 18.43 24.89 -0.08
N SER A 119 17.17 24.90 0.35
CA SER A 119 16.28 26.07 0.23
C SER A 119 16.74 27.25 1.08
N CYS A 120 17.39 26.98 2.22
CA CYS A 120 18.02 27.98 3.08
C CYS A 120 19.42 28.40 2.59
N GLY A 121 19.93 27.82 1.49
CA GLY A 121 21.27 28.10 0.96
C GLY A 121 22.42 27.63 1.85
N LEU A 122 22.16 26.77 2.83
CA LEU A 122 23.18 26.33 3.79
C LEU A 122 23.98 25.15 3.25
N THR A 123 25.28 25.15 3.48
CA THR A 123 26.15 24.01 3.26
C THR A 123 26.03 23.01 4.42
N LEU A 124 26.47 21.76 4.20
CA LEU A 124 26.52 20.73 5.25
C LEU A 124 27.40 21.14 6.43
N ALA A 125 28.47 21.90 6.18
CA ALA A 125 29.38 22.38 7.23
C ALA A 125 28.73 23.47 8.09
N GLU A 126 27.98 24.38 7.47
CA GLU A 126 27.26 25.45 8.17
C GLU A 126 26.11 24.92 9.01
N LEU A 127 25.32 23.97 8.48
CA LEU A 127 24.27 23.32 9.26
C LEU A 127 24.86 22.53 10.43
N GLY A 128 25.99 21.85 10.21
CA GLY A 128 26.71 21.16 11.28
C GLY A 128 27.17 22.12 12.39
N ALA A 129 27.77 23.25 12.03
CA ALA A 129 28.21 24.27 12.99
C ALA A 129 27.04 24.83 13.82
N ARG A 130 25.88 25.08 13.20
CA ARG A 130 24.67 25.58 13.89
C ARG A 130 24.04 24.57 14.84
N THR A 131 24.27 23.28 14.63
CA THR A 131 23.64 22.19 15.40
C THR A 131 24.62 21.48 16.34
N GLY A 132 25.90 21.87 16.35
CA GLY A 132 26.94 21.22 17.14
C GLY A 132 27.31 19.82 16.63
N ARG A 133 27.10 19.54 15.34
CA ARG A 133 27.32 18.22 14.72
C ARG A 133 28.30 18.32 13.56
N GLY A 134 29.12 17.29 13.36
CA GLY A 134 30.12 17.28 12.28
C GLY A 134 29.47 17.18 10.88
N LYS A 135 30.10 17.79 9.87
CA LYS A 135 29.67 17.73 8.45
C LYS A 135 29.33 16.32 7.98
N SER A 136 30.16 15.33 8.35
CA SER A 136 29.96 13.92 7.99
C SER A 136 28.70 13.32 8.63
N THR A 137 28.32 13.77 9.82
CA THR A 137 27.10 13.31 10.50
C THR A 137 25.86 13.87 9.81
N ILE A 138 25.87 15.16 9.46
CA ILE A 138 24.78 15.78 8.69
C ILE A 138 24.61 15.08 7.33
N ALA A 139 25.70 14.78 6.63
CA ALA A 139 25.66 14.09 5.34
C ALA A 139 25.04 12.68 5.45
N ARG A 140 25.37 11.94 6.52
CA ARG A 140 24.83 10.60 6.78
C ARG A 140 23.36 10.62 7.19
N TRP A 141 22.90 11.67 7.87
CA TRP A 141 21.48 11.88 8.14
C TRP A 141 20.70 12.21 6.86
N GLU A 142 21.20 13.11 6.01
CA GLU A 142 20.55 13.46 4.75
C GLU A 142 20.51 12.31 3.73
N THR A 143 21.44 11.35 3.83
CA THR A 143 21.45 10.14 3.01
C THR A 143 20.68 8.99 3.67
N GLY A 144 20.17 9.14 4.89
CA GLY A 144 19.53 8.04 5.62
C GLY A 144 20.48 6.89 5.97
N GLU A 145 21.79 7.07 5.84
CA GLU A 145 22.82 6.09 6.23
C GLU A 145 23.00 6.00 7.76
N LYS A 146 22.55 7.02 8.49
CA LYS A 146 22.58 7.08 9.95
C LYS A 146 21.23 7.57 10.48
N PRO A 147 20.75 7.05 11.62
CA PRO A 147 19.55 7.59 12.26
C PRO A 147 19.86 8.93 12.88
N ILE A 148 18.86 9.80 12.83
CA ILE A 148 18.80 10.99 13.66
C ILE A 148 17.83 10.70 14.81
N ASP A 149 18.22 11.06 16.02
CA ASP A 149 17.33 11.00 17.18
C ASP A 149 16.45 12.27 17.26
N ARG A 150 15.45 12.25 18.15
CA ARG A 150 14.48 13.34 18.27
C ARG A 150 15.15 14.66 18.66
N ASP A 151 16.12 14.62 19.58
CA ASP A 151 16.80 15.80 20.09
C ASP A 151 17.66 16.46 19.01
N ASP A 152 18.36 15.66 18.20
CA ASP A 152 19.12 16.14 17.05
C ASP A 152 18.23 16.61 15.92
N LEU A 153 17.07 15.98 15.70
CA LEU A 153 16.10 16.47 14.73
C LEU A 153 15.59 17.85 15.16
N LEU A 154 15.18 18.04 16.41
CA LEU A 154 14.72 19.33 16.92
C LEU A 154 15.76 20.44 16.72
N LYS A 155 17.06 20.15 16.95
CA LYS A 155 18.15 21.10 16.69
C LYS A 155 18.27 21.45 15.21
N ILE A 156 18.14 20.46 14.31
CA ILE A 156 18.16 20.72 12.86
C ILE A 156 16.96 21.54 12.41
N LEU A 157 15.74 21.18 12.87
CA LEU A 157 14.52 21.91 12.53
C LEU A 157 14.61 23.37 12.98
N GLY A 158 15.09 23.60 14.21
CA GLY A 158 15.38 24.95 14.71
C GLY A 158 16.42 25.70 13.89
N ALA A 159 17.53 25.05 13.50
CA ALA A 159 18.58 25.68 12.68
C ALA A 159 18.14 26.00 11.24
N LEU A 160 17.15 25.27 10.73
CA LEU A 160 16.52 25.48 9.43
C LEU A 160 15.28 26.39 9.49
N GLY A 161 14.85 26.79 10.69
CA GLY A 161 13.66 27.62 10.90
C GLY A 161 12.35 26.93 10.53
N ILE A 162 12.31 25.60 10.57
CA ILE A 162 11.11 24.81 10.27
C ILE A 162 10.24 24.77 11.52
N THR A 163 9.02 25.29 11.43
CA THR A 163 8.04 25.30 12.52
C THR A 163 6.65 24.87 12.04
N GLY A 164 5.75 24.54 12.98
CA GLY A 164 4.34 24.31 12.68
C GLY A 164 4.05 22.96 12.02
N PRO A 165 3.12 22.85 11.06
CA PRO A 165 2.69 21.56 10.51
C PRO A 165 3.83 20.71 9.93
N THR A 166 4.82 21.34 9.30
CA THR A 166 5.99 20.67 8.72
C THR A 166 6.92 20.11 9.82
N GLU A 167 7.11 20.86 10.90
CA GLU A 167 7.87 20.41 12.07
C GLU A 167 7.22 19.16 12.67
N SER A 168 5.91 19.18 12.89
CA SER A 168 5.14 18.04 13.40
C SER A 168 5.24 16.82 12.47
N ALA A 169 5.16 17.02 11.16
CA ALA A 169 5.28 15.95 10.18
C ALA A 169 6.67 15.30 10.20
N LEU A 170 7.75 16.10 10.27
CA LEU A 170 9.12 15.59 10.33
C LEU A 170 9.43 14.93 11.67
N LEU A 171 8.94 15.49 12.77
CA LEU A 171 9.03 14.88 14.09
C LEU A 171 8.35 13.51 14.11
N SER A 172 7.18 13.34 13.45
CA SER A 172 6.50 12.04 13.33
C SER A 172 7.31 10.94 12.62
N LEU A 173 8.36 11.32 11.88
CA LEU A 173 9.29 10.37 11.25
C LEU A 173 10.38 9.87 12.22
N VAL A 174 10.60 10.56 13.35
CA VAL A 174 11.66 10.30 14.34
C VAL A 174 11.14 9.99 15.75
N GLY A 175 9.98 10.52 16.15
CA GLY A 175 9.28 10.20 17.41
C GLY A 175 7.76 10.43 17.24
N ASP A 176 6.85 9.64 17.81
CA ASP A 176 6.90 9.00 19.11
C ASP A 176 6.32 7.58 19.09
N LEU A 177 7.02 6.65 19.76
CA LEU A 177 6.47 5.40 20.33
C LEU A 177 5.64 5.66 21.62
N SER A 178 5.33 6.93 21.93
CA SER A 178 4.70 7.36 23.19
C SER A 178 3.41 8.18 23.03
N GLN A 179 3.03 8.59 21.82
CA GLN A 179 1.61 8.85 21.56
C GLN A 179 1.04 7.54 21.06
N LYS A 180 0.22 6.91 21.89
CA LYS A 180 -0.46 5.67 21.55
C LYS A 180 -1.38 5.97 20.35
N SER A 181 -0.89 5.84 19.12
CA SER A 181 -1.77 5.79 17.96
C SER A 181 -2.73 4.63 18.18
N TRP A 182 -3.93 4.66 17.60
CA TRP A 182 -4.87 3.55 17.76
C TRP A 182 -4.26 2.20 17.28
N TYR A 183 -3.22 2.24 16.46
CA TYR A 183 -2.44 1.07 16.03
C TYR A 183 -1.20 0.75 16.89
N ASP A 184 -0.86 1.53 17.92
CA ASP A 184 0.28 1.28 18.82
C ASP A 184 -0.07 0.34 19.99
N GLU A 185 -1.15 -0.43 19.88
CA GLU A 185 -1.55 -1.41 20.88
C GLU A 185 -0.55 -2.57 20.97
N ALA A 186 -0.20 -2.95 22.21
CA ALA A 186 0.85 -3.93 22.50
C ALA A 186 0.59 -5.29 21.83
N ASP A 187 -0.68 -5.69 21.72
CA ASP A 187 -1.10 -6.98 21.17
C ASP A 187 -1.40 -6.97 19.66
N MET A 188 -1.24 -5.83 18.98
CA MET A 188 -1.34 -5.78 17.52
C MET A 188 -0.14 -6.48 16.87
N PRO A 189 -0.32 -7.39 15.90
CA PRO A 189 0.80 -7.92 15.14
C PRO A 189 1.58 -6.79 14.47
N LYS A 190 2.92 -6.77 14.56
CA LYS A 190 3.76 -5.71 13.99
C LYS A 190 3.43 -5.38 12.53
N ARG A 191 3.19 -6.40 11.71
CA ARG A 191 2.84 -6.23 10.29
C ARG A 191 1.55 -5.43 10.10
N LEU A 192 0.57 -5.68 10.96
CA LEU A 192 -0.70 -4.98 10.96
C LEU A 192 -0.54 -3.52 11.43
N ARG A 193 0.38 -3.26 12.38
CA ARG A 193 0.78 -1.88 12.76
C ARG A 193 1.45 -1.13 11.62
N ASP A 194 2.41 -1.78 10.95
CA ASP A 194 3.13 -1.17 9.83
C ASP A 194 2.16 -0.81 8.69
N LEU A 195 1.24 -1.72 8.35
CA LEU A 195 0.20 -1.45 7.36
C LEU A 195 -0.74 -0.32 7.81
N ALA A 196 -1.24 -0.33 9.05
CA ALA A 196 -2.10 0.72 9.59
C ALA A 196 -1.46 2.12 9.51
N ALA A 197 -0.17 2.22 9.84
CA ALA A 197 0.57 3.47 9.75
C ALA A 197 0.70 3.96 8.30
N LEU A 198 0.87 3.05 7.33
CA LEU A 198 0.90 3.39 5.91
C LEU A 198 -0.48 3.82 5.41
N GLU A 199 -1.53 3.10 5.79
CA GLU A 199 -2.92 3.42 5.44
C GLU A 199 -3.29 4.82 5.91
N SER A 200 -2.95 5.19 7.15
CA SER A 200 -3.24 6.52 7.71
C SER A 200 -2.57 7.69 6.95
N LYS A 201 -1.54 7.41 6.15
CA LYS A 201 -0.76 8.41 5.40
C LYS A 201 -1.09 8.40 3.90
N ALA A 202 -1.73 7.35 3.41
CA ALA A 202 -2.04 7.18 2.00
C ALA A 202 -3.11 8.19 1.56
N THR A 203 -2.95 8.74 0.36
CA THR A 203 -4.00 9.53 -0.31
C THR A 203 -4.89 8.66 -1.17
N LYS A 204 -4.37 7.53 -1.65
CA LYS A 204 -5.12 6.53 -2.40
C LYS A 204 -4.69 5.13 -2.00
N ILE A 205 -5.67 4.26 -1.82
CA ILE A 205 -5.48 2.86 -1.48
C ILE A 205 -6.25 2.05 -2.51
N THR A 206 -5.58 1.11 -3.18
CA THR A 206 -6.23 0.14 -4.06
C THR A 206 -5.92 -1.27 -3.60
N GLU A 207 -6.95 -2.04 -3.25
CA GLU A 207 -6.82 -3.39 -2.71
C GLU A 207 -7.47 -4.40 -3.67
N LEU A 208 -6.72 -5.42 -4.08
CA LEU A 208 -7.24 -6.57 -4.81
C LEU A 208 -7.55 -7.70 -3.82
N ALA A 209 -8.81 -8.13 -3.81
CA ALA A 209 -9.30 -9.17 -2.93
C ALA A 209 -9.80 -10.37 -3.75
N ILE A 210 -9.13 -11.51 -3.60
CA ILE A 210 -9.45 -12.75 -4.34
C ILE A 210 -10.10 -13.83 -3.48
N ALA A 211 -10.12 -13.65 -2.16
CA ALA A 211 -10.47 -14.71 -1.22
C ALA A 211 -11.50 -14.29 -0.17
N VAL A 212 -11.33 -13.13 0.44
CA VAL A 212 -12.22 -12.60 1.47
C VAL A 212 -12.37 -11.11 1.26
N VAL A 213 -13.45 -10.53 1.78
CA VAL A 213 -13.67 -9.08 1.72
C VAL A 213 -12.48 -8.35 2.39
N PRO A 214 -11.95 -7.25 1.83
CA PRO A 214 -10.89 -6.43 2.44
C PRO A 214 -11.18 -6.00 3.87
N GLY A 215 -10.16 -6.02 4.73
CA GLY A 215 -10.32 -5.70 6.15
C GLY A 215 -10.88 -4.30 6.43
N LEU A 216 -10.61 -3.33 5.55
CA LEU A 216 -11.10 -1.95 5.69
C LEU A 216 -12.62 -1.80 5.48
N ILE A 217 -13.28 -2.80 4.89
CA ILE A 217 -14.72 -2.75 4.56
C ILE A 217 -15.49 -3.94 5.14
N GLN A 218 -14.94 -4.62 6.15
CA GLN A 218 -15.60 -5.73 6.84
C GLN A 218 -16.56 -5.26 7.96
N THR A 219 -17.64 -6.01 8.18
CA THR A 219 -18.39 -5.99 9.45
C THR A 219 -17.57 -6.68 10.54
N SER A 220 -17.86 -6.40 11.81
CA SER A 220 -17.25 -7.09 12.95
C SER A 220 -17.52 -8.61 12.94
N ALA A 221 -18.75 -9.01 12.61
CA ALA A 221 -19.16 -10.41 12.53
C ALA A 221 -18.41 -11.17 11.42
N TYR A 222 -18.28 -10.57 10.23
CA TYR A 222 -17.51 -11.15 9.13
C TYR A 222 -16.02 -11.24 9.49
N ALA A 223 -15.46 -10.18 10.08
CA ALA A 223 -14.07 -10.17 10.51
C ALA A 223 -13.77 -11.28 11.52
N ALA A 224 -14.65 -11.49 12.50
CA ALA A 224 -14.55 -12.58 13.47
C ALA A 224 -14.60 -13.95 12.78
N ALA A 225 -15.54 -14.15 11.84
CA ALA A 225 -15.67 -15.39 11.09
C ALA A 225 -14.43 -15.72 10.24
N VAL A 226 -13.84 -14.72 9.58
CA VAL A 226 -12.57 -14.89 8.84
C VAL A 226 -11.43 -15.28 9.79
N LEU A 227 -11.29 -14.56 10.91
CA LEU A 227 -10.21 -14.82 11.88
C LEU A 227 -10.31 -16.22 12.50
N ARG A 228 -11.53 -16.68 12.80
CA ARG A 228 -11.80 -18.08 13.23
C ARG A 228 -11.43 -19.07 12.14
N GLY A 229 -11.90 -18.85 10.92
CA GLY A 229 -11.66 -19.74 9.77
C GLY A 229 -10.18 -19.87 9.40
N MET A 230 -9.36 -18.86 9.70
CA MET A 230 -7.91 -18.88 9.50
C MET A 230 -7.12 -19.51 10.68
N GLY A 231 -7.81 -20.05 11.68
CA GLY A 231 -7.18 -20.71 12.84
C GLY A 231 -6.61 -19.74 13.87
N GLY A 232 -7.17 -18.54 13.99
CA GLY A 232 -6.82 -17.60 15.06
C GLY A 232 -7.22 -18.15 16.44
N PRO A 233 -6.42 -17.91 17.50
CA PRO A 233 -6.75 -18.36 18.84
C PRO A 233 -7.94 -17.55 19.39
N GLU A 234 -8.99 -18.23 19.88
CA GLU A 234 -10.30 -17.64 20.20
C GLU A 234 -10.22 -16.48 21.21
N ASP A 235 -9.33 -16.58 22.19
CA ASP A 235 -9.06 -15.56 23.21
C ASP A 235 -8.50 -14.24 22.63
N ARG A 236 -7.96 -14.27 21.41
CA ARG A 236 -7.41 -13.09 20.71
C ARG A 236 -8.29 -12.59 19.58
N ILE A 237 -9.39 -13.28 19.24
CA ILE A 237 -10.20 -12.91 18.08
C ILE A 237 -10.88 -11.57 18.28
N LEU A 238 -11.51 -11.34 19.43
CA LEU A 238 -12.17 -10.07 19.72
C LEU A 238 -11.21 -8.89 19.59
N HIS A 239 -10.03 -8.99 20.20
CA HIS A 239 -9.00 -7.95 20.09
C HIS A 239 -8.51 -7.74 18.65
N ARG A 240 -8.36 -8.82 17.86
CA ARG A 240 -8.00 -8.70 16.43
C ARG A 240 -9.12 -8.09 15.60
N VAL A 241 -10.39 -8.31 15.97
CA VAL A 241 -11.54 -7.65 15.34
C VAL A 241 -11.53 -6.16 15.67
N GLU A 242 -11.36 -5.78 16.93
CA GLU A 242 -11.25 -4.37 17.37
C GLU A 242 -10.17 -3.62 16.58
N ASN A 243 -8.98 -4.20 16.52
CA ASN A 243 -7.86 -3.72 15.71
C ASN A 243 -8.21 -3.53 14.23
N ARG A 244 -9.01 -4.43 13.65
CA ARG A 244 -9.46 -4.35 12.25
C ARG A 244 -10.52 -3.28 12.05
N ILE A 245 -11.44 -3.09 13.00
CA ILE A 245 -12.46 -2.04 12.95
C ILE A 245 -11.82 -0.67 13.15
N ALA A 246 -10.85 -0.55 14.07
CA ALA A 246 -10.11 0.69 14.29
C ALA A 246 -9.38 1.17 13.02
N ARG A 247 -8.84 0.24 12.20
CA ARG A 247 -8.26 0.54 10.87
C ARG A 247 -9.23 1.24 9.93
N GLN A 248 -10.53 0.94 10.00
CA GLN A 248 -11.53 1.46 9.07
C GLN A 248 -11.73 2.98 9.21
N THR A 249 -11.28 3.57 10.32
CA THR A 249 -11.30 5.04 10.52
C THR A 249 -10.62 5.81 9.40
N VAL A 250 -9.68 5.19 8.67
CA VAL A 250 -9.05 5.79 7.49
C VAL A 250 -10.07 6.19 6.42
N LEU A 251 -11.16 5.42 6.26
CA LEU A 251 -12.20 5.67 5.26
C LEU A 251 -13.07 6.88 5.58
N ALA A 252 -13.11 7.31 6.84
CA ALA A 252 -13.77 8.56 7.25
C ALA A 252 -12.96 9.82 6.88
N GLY A 253 -11.69 9.66 6.48
CA GLY A 253 -10.83 10.72 6.02
C GLY A 253 -11.00 11.06 4.54
N SER A 254 -10.00 11.69 3.94
CA SER A 254 -9.98 12.07 2.52
C SER A 254 -9.39 11.02 1.58
N VAL A 255 -9.03 9.84 2.10
CA VAL A 255 -8.41 8.77 1.31
C VAL A 255 -9.35 8.31 0.20
N GLN A 256 -8.81 8.16 -1.00
CA GLN A 256 -9.53 7.52 -2.11
C GLN A 256 -9.29 6.02 -2.05
N TYR A 257 -10.30 5.27 -1.62
CA TYR A 257 -10.22 3.82 -1.47
C TYR A 257 -10.89 3.11 -2.65
N THR A 258 -10.19 2.15 -3.25
CA THR A 258 -10.72 1.28 -4.31
C THR A 258 -10.54 -0.18 -3.93
N ALA A 259 -11.62 -0.93 -3.88
CA ALA A 259 -11.57 -2.39 -3.76
C ALA A 259 -11.89 -3.03 -5.11
N LEU A 260 -10.96 -3.85 -5.60
CA LEU A 260 -11.16 -4.75 -6.73
C LEU A 260 -11.47 -6.13 -6.15
N LEU A 261 -12.73 -6.55 -6.25
CA LEU A 261 -13.23 -7.78 -5.65
C LEU A 261 -13.37 -8.84 -6.73
N ASP A 262 -12.71 -9.98 -6.58
CA ASP A 262 -13.09 -11.18 -7.32
C ASP A 262 -14.53 -11.55 -6.93
N GLU A 263 -15.39 -11.84 -7.91
CA GLU A 263 -16.79 -12.15 -7.67
C GLU A 263 -16.97 -13.34 -6.69
N LEU A 264 -16.02 -14.28 -6.64
CA LEU A 264 -16.06 -15.40 -5.70
C LEU A 264 -15.99 -14.96 -4.23
N VAL A 265 -15.49 -13.76 -3.94
CA VAL A 265 -15.53 -13.16 -2.59
C VAL A 265 -16.98 -12.94 -2.13
N LEU A 266 -17.91 -12.66 -3.04
CA LEU A 266 -19.33 -12.45 -2.75
C LEU A 266 -20.08 -13.78 -2.55
N GLN A 267 -19.52 -14.88 -3.04
CA GLN A 267 -20.10 -16.23 -3.01
C GLN A 267 -19.60 -17.11 -1.86
N ARG A 268 -18.44 -16.80 -1.28
CA ARG A 268 -17.82 -17.65 -0.26
C ARG A 268 -18.61 -17.61 1.05
N PRO A 269 -19.04 -18.75 1.62
CA PRO A 269 -19.80 -18.79 2.87
C PRO A 269 -18.91 -18.45 4.08
N VAL A 270 -18.78 -17.17 4.42
CA VAL A 270 -18.04 -16.72 5.59
C VAL A 270 -19.01 -16.40 6.73
N GLY A 271 -18.93 -17.17 7.82
CA GLY A 271 -19.76 -16.93 9.02
C GLY A 271 -21.24 -17.28 8.87
N GLY A 272 -21.64 -17.91 7.76
CA GLY A 272 -23.04 -18.27 7.48
C GLY A 272 -23.79 -17.20 6.70
N ALA A 273 -25.05 -17.50 6.38
CA ALA A 273 -25.86 -16.69 5.46
C ALA A 273 -26.18 -15.29 6.01
N GLU A 274 -26.52 -15.19 7.30
CA GLU A 274 -26.80 -13.90 7.94
C GLU A 274 -25.58 -12.97 7.95
N VAL A 275 -24.39 -13.51 8.27
CA VAL A 275 -23.13 -12.75 8.28
C VAL A 275 -22.77 -12.28 6.88
N MET A 276 -22.93 -13.13 5.87
CA MET A 276 -22.71 -12.76 4.47
C MET A 276 -23.68 -11.67 4.02
N ARG A 277 -24.99 -11.82 4.30
CA ARG A 277 -25.98 -10.81 3.97
C ARG A 277 -25.61 -9.45 4.58
N ALA A 278 -25.35 -9.41 5.88
CA ALA A 278 -24.98 -8.18 6.58
C ALA A 278 -23.69 -7.56 6.03
N GLN A 279 -22.71 -8.38 5.68
CA GLN A 279 -21.47 -7.93 5.05
C GLN A 279 -21.73 -7.28 3.68
N LEU A 280 -22.56 -7.89 2.84
CA LEU A 280 -22.85 -7.37 1.51
C LEU A 280 -23.75 -6.13 1.55
N ASP A 281 -24.68 -6.07 2.49
CA ASP A 281 -25.46 -4.86 2.78
C ASP A 281 -24.51 -3.69 3.15
N GLN A 282 -23.49 -3.93 4.00
CA GLN A 282 -22.46 -2.93 4.32
C GLN A 282 -21.66 -2.51 3.07
N LEU A 283 -21.28 -3.44 2.19
CA LEU A 283 -20.58 -3.09 0.95
C LEU A 283 -21.44 -2.19 0.05
N ALA A 284 -22.73 -2.50 -0.07
CA ALA A 284 -23.66 -1.68 -0.82
C ALA A 284 -23.77 -0.25 -0.25
N THR A 285 -23.85 -0.11 1.08
CA THR A 285 -23.83 1.21 1.74
C THR A 285 -22.51 1.95 1.49
N LEU A 286 -21.37 1.29 1.67
CA LEU A 286 -20.05 1.91 1.47
C LEU A 286 -19.84 2.36 0.02
N SER A 287 -20.36 1.62 -0.96
CA SER A 287 -20.26 1.97 -2.38
C SER A 287 -20.99 3.27 -2.78
N GLN A 288 -21.79 3.84 -1.87
CA GLN A 288 -22.43 5.14 -2.06
C GLN A 288 -21.56 6.32 -1.57
N GLN A 289 -20.47 6.04 -0.84
CA GLN A 289 -19.56 7.08 -0.35
C GLN A 289 -18.67 7.59 -1.49
N GLY A 290 -18.52 8.91 -1.59
CA GLY A 290 -17.79 9.54 -2.71
C GLY A 290 -16.29 9.21 -2.78
N ASN A 291 -15.71 8.70 -1.69
CA ASN A 291 -14.30 8.31 -1.61
C ASN A 291 -14.06 6.80 -1.63
N VAL A 292 -15.12 5.98 -1.76
CA VAL A 292 -15.04 4.51 -1.80
C VAL A 292 -15.56 4.01 -3.14
N THR A 293 -14.71 3.30 -3.88
CA THR A 293 -15.07 2.67 -5.15
C THR A 293 -14.96 1.15 -5.03
N LEU A 294 -16.06 0.43 -5.19
CA LEU A 294 -16.07 -1.03 -5.24
C LEU A 294 -16.25 -1.47 -6.70
N ARG A 295 -15.38 -2.34 -7.19
CA ARG A 295 -15.51 -2.93 -8.54
C ARG A 295 -15.35 -4.44 -8.46
N VAL A 296 -16.23 -5.16 -9.14
CA VAL A 296 -16.24 -6.62 -9.18
C VAL A 296 -15.57 -7.11 -10.47
N LEU A 297 -14.68 -8.09 -10.34
CA LEU A 297 -14.12 -8.87 -11.43
C LEU A 297 -15.02 -10.11 -11.63
N PRO A 298 -15.77 -10.19 -12.74
CA PRO A 298 -16.68 -11.30 -12.99
C PRO A 298 -15.99 -12.68 -12.99
N VAL A 299 -16.72 -13.70 -12.52
CA VAL A 299 -16.28 -15.10 -12.64
C VAL A 299 -16.00 -15.46 -14.10
N GLY A 300 -14.94 -16.25 -14.31
CA GLY A 300 -14.57 -16.78 -15.63
C GLY A 300 -13.56 -15.91 -16.40
N LEU A 301 -13.21 -14.72 -15.89
CA LEU A 301 -12.15 -13.91 -16.46
C LEU A 301 -10.77 -14.35 -15.95
N THR A 302 -9.86 -14.62 -16.89
CA THR A 302 -8.43 -14.76 -16.56
C THR A 302 -7.79 -13.38 -16.49
N HIS A 303 -7.23 -13.01 -15.34
CA HIS A 303 -6.66 -11.67 -15.13
C HIS A 303 -5.33 -11.72 -14.35
N PRO A 304 -4.44 -10.71 -14.47
CA PRO A 304 -3.11 -10.72 -13.83
C PRO A 304 -3.15 -10.82 -12.29
N GLY A 305 -4.24 -10.37 -11.68
CA GLY A 305 -4.48 -10.47 -10.24
C GLY A 305 -4.64 -11.89 -9.67
N LEU A 306 -4.78 -12.93 -10.53
CA LEU A 306 -4.86 -14.32 -10.06
C LEU A 306 -3.57 -14.81 -9.38
N THR A 307 -2.47 -14.07 -9.52
CA THR A 307 -1.20 -14.33 -8.84
C THR A 307 -1.26 -14.09 -7.32
N GLY A 308 -2.20 -13.27 -6.84
CA GLY A 308 -2.38 -13.03 -5.41
C GLY A 308 -3.01 -11.69 -5.08
N ALA A 309 -3.60 -11.61 -3.88
CA ALA A 309 -4.09 -10.36 -3.31
C ALA A 309 -2.93 -9.41 -2.96
N PHE A 310 -3.18 -8.10 -3.08
CA PHE A 310 -2.22 -7.06 -2.69
C PHE A 310 -2.95 -5.76 -2.35
N ILE A 311 -2.25 -4.88 -1.63
CA ILE A 311 -2.68 -3.51 -1.33
C ILE A 311 -1.65 -2.55 -1.92
N LEU A 312 -2.06 -1.70 -2.85
CA LEU A 312 -1.26 -0.61 -3.39
C LEU A 312 -1.61 0.69 -2.64
N LEU A 313 -0.63 1.24 -1.93
CA LEU A 313 -0.73 2.49 -1.20
C LEU A 313 0.01 3.59 -1.97
N GLU A 314 -0.69 4.68 -2.28
CA GLU A 314 -0.15 5.86 -2.94
C GLU A 314 -0.27 7.07 -2.02
N PHE A 315 0.73 7.94 -2.05
CA PHE A 315 0.90 9.06 -1.11
C PHE A 315 0.92 10.39 -1.86
N ALA A 316 0.58 11.49 -1.19
CA ALA A 316 0.72 12.84 -1.75
C ALA A 316 2.17 13.13 -2.19
N HIS A 317 3.12 12.64 -1.38
CA HIS A 317 4.55 12.77 -1.58
C HIS A 317 5.21 11.43 -1.25
N GLY A 318 6.08 10.94 -2.12
CA GLY A 318 6.80 9.67 -1.95
C GLY A 318 6.51 8.67 -3.07
N LEU A 319 7.23 7.55 -3.03
CA LEU A 319 6.97 6.42 -3.94
C LEU A 319 5.79 5.60 -3.40
N PRO A 320 4.97 5.00 -4.29
CA PRO A 320 3.96 4.04 -3.88
C PRO A 320 4.59 2.85 -3.14
N ILE A 321 3.81 2.22 -2.26
CA ILE A 321 4.19 1.01 -1.55
C ILE A 321 3.17 -0.07 -1.84
N VAL A 322 3.63 -1.30 -2.11
CA VAL A 322 2.76 -2.47 -2.24
C VAL A 322 2.93 -3.34 -1.00
N HIS A 323 1.82 -3.65 -0.34
CA HIS A 323 1.76 -4.63 0.73
C HIS A 323 1.18 -5.94 0.22
N ILE A 324 1.90 -7.04 0.45
CA ILE A 324 1.47 -8.40 0.13
C ILE A 324 1.48 -9.20 1.42
N GLU A 325 0.35 -9.82 1.75
CA GLU A 325 0.21 -10.62 2.97
C GLU A 325 0.12 -12.11 2.65
N GLN A 326 0.80 -12.90 3.45
CA GLN A 326 0.76 -14.36 3.46
C GLN A 326 0.61 -14.83 4.91
N GLN A 327 0.19 -16.08 5.11
CA GLN A 327 -0.21 -16.61 6.42
C GLN A 327 0.79 -16.31 7.56
N ARG A 328 2.10 -16.38 7.28
CA ARG A 328 3.17 -16.15 8.28
C ARG A 328 4.08 -14.98 7.97
N THR A 329 3.91 -14.28 6.85
CA THR A 329 4.81 -13.20 6.44
C THR A 329 4.07 -12.13 5.66
N SER A 330 4.62 -10.93 5.60
CA SER A 330 4.19 -9.93 4.63
C SER A 330 5.41 -9.29 4.00
N ALA A 331 5.23 -8.76 2.80
CA ALA A 331 6.23 -8.01 2.08
C ALA A 331 5.73 -6.58 1.85
N LEU A 332 6.63 -5.62 2.02
CA LEU A 332 6.47 -4.23 1.60
C LEU A 332 7.42 -3.99 0.43
N LEU A 333 6.87 -3.75 -0.75
CA LEU A 333 7.64 -3.43 -1.95
C LEU A 333 7.60 -1.91 -2.16
N ASP A 334 8.77 -1.28 -2.16
CA ASP A 334 8.94 0.17 -2.24
C ASP A 334 9.87 0.59 -3.40
N ARG A 335 10.48 -0.37 -4.09
CA ARG A 335 11.30 -0.10 -5.28
C ARG A 335 10.40 0.28 -6.45
N LYS A 336 10.70 1.41 -7.08
CA LYS A 336 9.95 1.98 -8.22
C LYS A 336 9.61 0.96 -9.32
N ALA A 337 10.55 0.07 -9.67
CA ALA A 337 10.33 -0.94 -10.70
C ALA A 337 9.27 -1.98 -10.29
N GLU A 338 9.23 -2.35 -9.00
CA GLU A 338 8.26 -3.31 -8.48
C GLU A 338 6.88 -2.67 -8.38
N THR A 339 6.80 -1.46 -7.82
CA THR A 339 5.53 -0.76 -7.60
C THR A 339 4.87 -0.36 -8.92
N ALA A 340 5.66 -0.03 -9.95
CA ALA A 340 5.16 0.24 -11.30
C ALA A 340 4.43 -0.96 -11.92
N ALA A 341 4.89 -2.19 -11.68
CA ALA A 341 4.22 -3.40 -12.19
C ALA A 341 2.83 -3.59 -11.55
N TYR A 342 2.70 -3.30 -10.25
CA TYR A 342 1.41 -3.36 -9.55
C TYR A 342 0.47 -2.21 -9.93
N GLN A 343 0.98 -1.01 -10.22
CA GLN A 343 0.20 0.08 -10.78
C GLN A 343 -0.36 -0.27 -12.17
N ALA A 344 0.46 -0.88 -13.03
CA ALA A 344 0.02 -1.36 -14.34
C ALA A 344 -1.04 -2.46 -14.19
N THR A 345 -0.79 -3.44 -13.31
CA THR A 345 -1.74 -4.52 -13.00
C THR A 345 -3.08 -3.97 -12.51
N THR A 346 -3.05 -3.00 -11.59
CA THR A 346 -4.25 -2.32 -11.08
C THR A 346 -5.03 -1.63 -12.19
N SER A 347 -4.33 -0.98 -13.13
CA SER A 347 -4.94 -0.31 -14.28
C SER A 347 -5.65 -1.31 -15.20
N THR A 348 -5.00 -2.45 -15.49
CA THR A 348 -5.59 -3.56 -16.26
C THR A 348 -6.81 -4.15 -15.55
N LEU A 349 -6.70 -4.49 -14.27
CA LEU A 349 -7.81 -5.06 -13.50
C LEU A 349 -9.00 -4.10 -13.45
N ARG A 350 -8.75 -2.80 -13.29
CA ARG A 350 -9.80 -1.79 -13.33
C ARG A 350 -10.49 -1.70 -14.69
N ALA A 351 -9.78 -1.94 -15.79
CA ALA A 351 -10.39 -1.97 -17.12
C ALA A 351 -11.22 -3.24 -17.34
N MET A 352 -10.86 -4.36 -16.71
CA MET A 352 -11.56 -5.64 -16.80
C MET A 352 -12.74 -5.77 -15.84
N ALA A 353 -12.69 -5.10 -14.69
CA ALA A 353 -13.75 -5.13 -13.70
C ALA A 353 -15.01 -4.42 -14.22
N MET A 354 -16.17 -4.85 -13.75
CA MET A 354 -17.44 -4.11 -13.89
C MET A 354 -17.27 -2.69 -13.36
N ASP A 355 -17.98 -1.72 -13.94
CA ASP A 355 -18.01 -0.37 -13.37
C ASP A 355 -18.65 -0.35 -11.97
N ALA A 356 -18.57 0.79 -11.28
CA ALA A 356 -19.02 0.91 -9.90
C ALA A 356 -20.52 0.67 -9.74
N GLU A 357 -21.34 1.08 -10.71
CA GLU A 357 -22.79 0.95 -10.64
C GLU A 357 -23.23 -0.50 -10.86
N ALA A 358 -22.70 -1.13 -11.91
CA ALA A 358 -22.95 -2.54 -12.20
C ALA A 358 -22.42 -3.44 -11.08
N SER A 359 -21.26 -3.11 -10.50
CA SER A 359 -20.70 -3.82 -9.34
C SER A 359 -21.61 -3.71 -8.12
N ARG A 360 -22.15 -2.52 -7.83
CA ARG A 360 -23.10 -2.31 -6.73
C ARG A 360 -24.39 -3.10 -6.95
N ALA A 361 -24.92 -3.12 -8.17
CA ALA A 361 -26.10 -3.93 -8.51
C ALA A 361 -25.84 -5.43 -8.28
N LEU A 362 -24.67 -5.94 -8.70
CA LEU A 362 -24.28 -7.33 -8.47
C LEU A 362 -24.12 -7.65 -6.97
N ILE A 363 -23.55 -6.73 -6.18
CA ILE A 363 -23.45 -6.87 -4.72
C ILE A 363 -24.84 -6.99 -4.08
N HIS A 364 -25.81 -6.18 -4.51
CA HIS A 364 -27.20 -6.30 -4.05
C HIS A 364 -27.82 -7.66 -4.41
N GLN A 365 -27.62 -8.13 -5.64
CA GLN A 365 -28.11 -9.46 -6.05
C GLN A 365 -27.51 -10.60 -5.22
N TYR A 366 -26.25 -10.49 -4.80
CA TYR A 366 -25.67 -11.46 -3.87
C TYR A 366 -26.25 -11.31 -2.46
N ALA A 367 -26.47 -10.08 -1.97
CA ALA A 367 -27.08 -9.84 -0.67
C ALA A 367 -28.48 -10.47 -0.57
N ASP A 368 -29.30 -10.33 -1.61
CA ASP A 368 -30.63 -10.95 -1.69
C ASP A 368 -30.51 -12.49 -1.71
N ARG A 369 -29.64 -13.07 -2.53
CA ARG A 369 -29.38 -14.53 -2.53
C ARG A 369 -28.96 -15.08 -1.16
N TRP A 370 -28.16 -14.31 -0.40
CA TRP A 370 -27.79 -14.70 0.96
C TRP A 370 -28.92 -14.53 1.97
N ARG A 371 -29.83 -13.58 1.75
CA ARG A 371 -31.05 -13.42 2.54
C ARG A 371 -31.95 -14.65 2.38
N ASP A 372 -32.18 -15.10 1.15
CA ASP A 372 -33.03 -16.26 0.85
C ASP A 372 -32.46 -17.52 1.52
N ARG A 373 -31.14 -17.71 1.43
CA ARG A 373 -30.43 -18.80 2.13
C ARG A 373 -30.55 -18.73 3.65
N ALA A 374 -30.56 -17.53 4.24
CA ALA A 374 -30.73 -17.36 5.69
C ALA A 374 -32.15 -17.75 6.15
N HIS A 375 -33.16 -17.57 5.28
CA HIS A 375 -34.54 -17.96 5.56
C HIS A 375 -34.86 -19.42 5.21
N GLY A 376 -33.87 -20.21 4.77
CA GLY A 376 -34.07 -21.62 4.43
C GLY A 376 -34.71 -21.85 3.06
N GLU A 377 -34.80 -20.82 2.22
CA GLU A 377 -35.21 -20.97 0.83
C GLU A 377 -33.99 -21.47 0.03
N HIS A 378 -33.93 -22.78 -0.19
CA HIS A 378 -32.92 -23.39 -1.06
C HIS A 378 -33.37 -23.26 -2.52
N PHE A 379 -32.62 -22.47 -3.30
CA PHE A 379 -32.61 -22.52 -4.77
C PHE A 379 -31.44 -23.37 -5.27
#